data_AF-A0A0G3H5D5-F1
#
_entry.id   AF-A0A0G3H5D5-F1
#
_cell.length_a   1.000
_cell.length_b   1.000
_cell.length_c   1.000
_cell.angle_alpha   90.00
_cell.angle_beta   90.00
_cell.angle_gamma   90.00
#
_symmetry.space_group_name_H-M   'P 1'
#
loop_
_entity.id
_entity.type
_entity.pdbx_description
1 polymer ?
#
loop_
_entity_poly.entity_id
_entity_poly.type
_entity_poly.pdbx_seq_one_letter_code
_entity_poly.pdbx_strand_id
1 'polypeptide(L)'
;MTHKQGFLITIGELVSDIHFELTSETKTNSQGELLYRIRAIQDIPLRFVSEGDLGGWVSSTHTADGKPRIGRNAWVEDDAEIFDNARVTGHARVGDTAIVCGNARVKGRARVRGAAQIRDNAVIRGASVIIGAIIDEHARIGGEAQVCGTVSGHAWVTEQAIVSASSSITGSAVIGGRATIENSFVGGRAKVTGTAHVIEDSHIYGKARISGMAWVCGSSVGGTTRITAAIPAKITIGGSADISHPSQCFVFGPVGFGEDMVTVYRKRNRNVGVQCDVKLSKTERTILDAAKRQVLRKTPDLKLCFELTDEFRTLDDGTRVYRIRATRTNSYLGVAKGDLGGWVSSTHTADGTPRIIDSWVAGNAILRDNARIVEEVLVQDNAIIKDDAYLFRGAVVSDDVVVGGCTTITTVAEIRGKCELSGGSRVYPYVLQKITGPIEDANIRTYADHRRFDSKDMIVTVTRLRKNRAHIGIFNPATESWSKVNTAQFILDPTSTGVPSELHQEILEALRDWECQHESSILLNQTEPFRNGVSFKLHKK
;
A
#
# COMPACT_ATOMS: atom_id res chain seq x y z
N MET A 1 69.41 -22.30 -34.26
CA MET A 1 68.51 -21.85 -33.18
C MET A 1 67.53 -20.84 -33.75
N THR A 2 66.36 -21.31 -34.16
CA THR A 2 65.23 -20.49 -34.61
C THR A 2 63.99 -21.08 -33.97
N HIS A 3 63.69 -20.65 -32.75
CA HIS A 3 62.48 -21.05 -32.03
C HIS A 3 61.29 -20.22 -32.56
N LYS A 4 60.42 -20.87 -33.34
CA LYS A 4 59.02 -20.48 -33.47
C LYS A 4 58.31 -20.92 -32.18
N GLN A 5 57.91 -19.98 -31.33
CA GLN A 5 56.91 -20.24 -30.29
C GLN A 5 55.54 -19.84 -30.84
N GLY A 6 54.71 -20.84 -31.09
CA GLY A 6 53.30 -20.66 -31.37
C GLY A 6 52.58 -20.21 -30.09
N PHE A 7 51.89 -19.07 -30.17
CA PHE A 7 50.91 -18.69 -29.18
C PHE A 7 49.63 -19.48 -29.45
N LEU A 8 49.33 -20.46 -28.58
CA LEU A 8 47.99 -21.01 -28.45
C LEU A 8 47.10 -19.91 -27.84
N ILE A 9 46.15 -19.41 -28.63
CA ILE A 9 45.01 -18.63 -28.10
C ILE A 9 44.01 -19.66 -27.59
N THR A 10 43.93 -19.83 -26.28
CA THR A 10 42.81 -20.52 -25.63
C THR A 10 41.58 -19.66 -25.87
N ILE A 11 40.70 -20.12 -26.78
CA ILE A 11 39.38 -19.55 -26.97
C ILE A 11 38.64 -19.84 -25.65
N GLY A 12 38.56 -18.85 -24.77
CA GLY A 12 37.67 -18.93 -23.61
C GLY A 12 36.27 -19.21 -24.14
N GLU A 13 35.68 -20.31 -23.70
CA GLU A 13 34.31 -20.69 -24.02
C GLU A 13 33.40 -19.46 -23.84
N LEU A 14 32.80 -19.01 -24.94
CA LEU A 14 31.64 -18.14 -24.92
C LEU A 14 30.52 -18.92 -24.24
N VAL A 15 30.46 -18.86 -22.90
CA VAL A 15 29.32 -19.36 -22.14
C VAL A 15 28.10 -18.61 -22.68
N SER A 16 27.21 -19.35 -23.34
CA SER A 16 26.00 -18.82 -23.95
C SER A 16 25.19 -18.03 -22.91
N ASP A 17 24.78 -16.80 -23.24
CA ASP A 17 23.88 -16.00 -22.39
C ASP A 17 22.44 -16.57 -22.34
N ILE A 18 22.17 -17.60 -23.13
CA ILE A 18 20.91 -18.33 -23.23
C ILE A 18 20.95 -19.54 -22.30
N HIS A 19 19.89 -19.69 -21.51
CA HIS A 19 19.70 -20.78 -20.53
C HIS A 19 18.39 -21.55 -20.77
N PHE A 20 17.81 -21.41 -21.96
CA PHE A 20 16.62 -22.13 -22.41
C PHE A 20 16.72 -22.51 -23.90
N GLU A 21 15.99 -23.54 -24.31
CA GLU A 21 15.77 -23.90 -25.71
C GLU A 21 14.32 -23.64 -26.13
N LEU A 22 14.08 -23.53 -27.45
CA LEU A 22 12.72 -23.52 -28.01
C LEU A 22 12.32 -24.96 -28.33
N THR A 23 11.20 -25.42 -27.79
CA THR A 23 10.69 -26.76 -28.10
C THR A 23 9.94 -26.78 -29.43
N SER A 24 9.55 -27.97 -29.90
CA SER A 24 8.65 -28.14 -31.05
C SER A 24 7.19 -27.79 -30.75
N GLU A 25 6.84 -27.55 -29.48
CA GLU A 25 5.50 -27.13 -29.10
C GLU A 25 5.32 -25.64 -29.46
N THR A 26 4.36 -25.38 -30.34
CA THR A 26 4.11 -24.03 -30.87
C THR A 26 2.65 -23.63 -30.76
N LYS A 27 2.40 -22.34 -30.62
CA LYS A 27 1.05 -21.76 -30.74
C LYS A 27 1.10 -20.44 -31.52
N THR A 28 -0.02 -20.08 -32.15
CA THR A 28 -0.22 -18.73 -32.70
C THR A 28 -1.10 -17.95 -31.73
N ASN A 29 -0.63 -16.79 -31.27
CA ASN A 29 -1.41 -15.99 -30.33
C ASN A 29 -2.48 -15.13 -31.03
N SER A 30 -3.26 -14.39 -30.25
CA SER A 30 -4.35 -13.54 -30.75
C SER A 30 -3.89 -12.39 -31.66
N GLN A 31 -2.60 -12.06 -31.67
CA GLN A 31 -2.00 -11.05 -32.54
C GLN A 31 -1.41 -11.65 -33.83
N GLY A 32 -1.50 -12.97 -34.01
CA GLY A 32 -0.98 -13.68 -35.18
C GLY A 32 0.51 -14.06 -35.07
N GLU A 33 1.13 -13.85 -33.92
CA GLU A 33 2.54 -14.18 -33.68
C GLU A 33 2.71 -15.67 -33.38
N LEU A 34 3.70 -16.30 -34.04
CA LEU A 34 4.10 -17.67 -33.76
C LEU A 34 5.03 -17.70 -32.53
N LEU A 35 4.65 -18.50 -31.53
CA LEU A 35 5.39 -18.66 -30.29
C LEU A 35 5.78 -20.12 -30.07
N TYR A 36 6.89 -20.31 -29.38
CA TYR A 36 7.46 -21.60 -29.00
C TYR A 36 7.49 -21.72 -27.48
N ARG A 37 7.11 -22.87 -26.94
CA ARG A 37 7.26 -23.16 -25.51
C ARG A 37 8.76 -23.28 -25.19
N ILE A 38 9.22 -22.62 -24.12
CA ILE A 38 10.62 -22.72 -23.69
C ILE A 38 10.84 -23.91 -22.78
N ARG A 39 12.05 -24.46 -22.81
CA ARG A 39 12.52 -25.48 -21.85
C ARG A 39 13.87 -25.07 -21.26
N ALA A 40 14.06 -25.24 -19.96
CA ALA A 40 15.33 -24.96 -19.30
C ALA A 40 16.42 -25.95 -19.77
N ILE A 41 17.62 -25.45 -20.09
CA ILE A 41 18.78 -26.30 -20.46
C ILE A 41 19.81 -26.42 -19.33
N GLN A 42 19.51 -25.83 -18.16
CA GLN A 42 20.31 -25.91 -16.94
C GLN A 42 19.46 -25.47 -15.75
N ASP A 43 19.86 -25.84 -14.54
CA ASP A 43 19.22 -25.39 -13.30
C ASP A 43 19.30 -23.86 -13.12
N ILE A 44 18.22 -23.28 -12.63
CA ILE A 44 18.13 -21.87 -12.20
C ILE A 44 17.59 -21.84 -10.76
N PRO A 45 18.39 -22.18 -9.74
CA PRO A 45 17.91 -22.42 -8.37
C PRO A 45 17.20 -21.22 -7.73
N LEU A 46 17.63 -19.99 -8.03
CA LEU A 46 16.95 -18.76 -7.56
C LEU A 46 15.54 -18.57 -8.14
N ARG A 47 15.13 -19.47 -9.04
CA ARG A 47 13.83 -19.53 -9.67
C ARG A 47 13.12 -20.84 -9.40
N PHE A 48 13.69 -21.79 -8.65
CA PHE A 48 13.09 -23.11 -8.49
C PHE A 48 12.79 -23.77 -9.85
N VAL A 49 13.68 -23.53 -10.83
CA VAL A 49 13.62 -24.13 -12.17
C VAL A 49 14.77 -25.12 -12.25
N SER A 50 14.46 -26.35 -12.57
CA SER A 50 15.43 -27.42 -12.83
C SER A 50 15.64 -27.57 -14.33
N GLU A 51 16.78 -28.13 -14.73
CA GLU A 51 17.01 -28.55 -16.10
C GLU A 51 15.84 -29.42 -16.62
N GLY A 52 15.35 -29.11 -17.82
CA GLY A 52 14.21 -29.81 -18.43
C GLY A 52 12.84 -29.22 -18.12
N ASP A 53 12.71 -28.32 -17.15
CA ASP A 53 11.42 -27.68 -16.83
C ASP A 53 10.90 -26.84 -17.99
N LEU A 54 9.59 -26.94 -18.26
CA LEU A 54 8.91 -26.10 -19.23
C LEU A 54 8.61 -24.72 -18.63
N GLY A 55 8.89 -23.67 -19.40
CA GLY A 55 8.55 -22.28 -19.07
C GLY A 55 7.44 -21.74 -19.98
N GLY A 56 7.31 -20.43 -20.11
CA GLY A 56 6.31 -19.79 -20.97
C GLY A 56 6.64 -19.83 -22.46
N TRP A 57 6.05 -18.89 -23.20
CA TRP A 57 6.04 -18.83 -24.65
C TRP A 57 6.84 -17.65 -25.18
N VAL A 58 7.70 -17.88 -26.17
CA VAL A 58 8.48 -16.81 -26.80
C VAL A 58 8.51 -16.93 -28.32
N SER A 59 8.61 -15.81 -29.03
CA SER A 59 8.73 -15.84 -30.51
C SER A 59 10.12 -16.26 -31.01
N SER A 60 11.14 -16.09 -30.19
CA SER A 60 12.55 -16.39 -30.54
C SER A 60 13.47 -16.28 -29.32
N THR A 61 14.69 -16.82 -29.42
CA THR A 61 15.70 -16.72 -28.35
C THR A 61 16.29 -15.31 -28.20
N HIS A 62 16.33 -14.53 -29.28
CA HIS A 62 16.92 -13.20 -29.35
C HIS A 62 15.95 -12.17 -29.92
N THR A 63 16.15 -10.90 -29.56
CA THR A 63 15.49 -9.75 -30.22
C THR A 63 16.15 -9.42 -31.55
N ALA A 64 15.52 -8.56 -32.35
CA ALA A 64 16.02 -8.18 -33.68
C ALA A 64 17.42 -7.53 -33.65
N ASP A 65 17.81 -6.92 -32.53
CA ASP A 65 19.15 -6.35 -32.31
C ASP A 65 20.19 -7.36 -31.77
N GLY A 66 19.88 -8.66 -31.84
CA GLY A 66 20.79 -9.74 -31.48
C GLY A 66 21.00 -9.95 -29.97
N LYS A 67 20.15 -9.36 -29.12
CA LYS A 67 20.27 -9.52 -27.66
C LYS A 67 19.37 -10.65 -27.17
N PRO A 68 19.75 -11.39 -26.11
CA PRO A 68 18.89 -12.38 -25.49
C PRO A 68 17.54 -11.78 -25.07
N ARG A 69 16.46 -12.46 -25.46
CA ARG A 69 15.07 -12.10 -25.10
C ARG A 69 14.83 -12.31 -23.61
N ILE A 70 15.30 -13.44 -23.09
CA ILE A 70 15.35 -13.75 -21.66
C ILE A 70 16.82 -13.71 -21.22
N GLY A 71 17.15 -12.84 -20.28
CA GLY A 71 18.51 -12.73 -19.73
C GLY A 71 18.83 -13.86 -18.76
N ARG A 72 20.13 -14.09 -18.52
CA ARG A 72 20.71 -15.19 -17.73
C ARG A 72 20.01 -15.58 -16.42
N ASN A 73 19.47 -14.61 -15.67
CA ASN A 73 18.86 -14.85 -14.34
C ASN A 73 17.34 -14.61 -14.31
N ALA A 74 16.74 -14.37 -15.47
CA ALA A 74 15.31 -14.15 -15.63
C ALA A 74 14.63 -15.45 -16.06
N TRP A 75 13.35 -15.58 -15.73
CA TRP A 75 12.56 -16.74 -16.15
C TRP A 75 11.15 -16.31 -16.57
N VAL A 76 10.62 -17.04 -17.55
CA VAL A 76 9.25 -16.90 -18.01
C VAL A 76 8.56 -18.23 -17.72
N GLU A 77 7.48 -18.22 -16.97
CA GLU A 77 6.75 -19.40 -16.49
C GLU A 77 5.31 -19.42 -17.02
N ASP A 78 4.62 -20.53 -16.79
CA ASP A 78 3.20 -20.73 -17.12
C ASP A 78 2.87 -20.49 -18.60
N ASP A 79 1.86 -19.67 -18.90
CA ASP A 79 1.42 -19.35 -20.25
C ASP A 79 1.79 -17.94 -20.70
N ALA A 80 2.74 -17.30 -20.00
CA ALA A 80 3.18 -15.95 -20.32
C ALA A 80 3.82 -15.89 -21.73
N GLU A 81 3.54 -14.82 -22.46
CA GLU A 81 3.95 -14.63 -23.86
C GLU A 81 4.90 -13.46 -24.01
N ILE A 82 6.09 -13.71 -24.56
CA ILE A 82 7.10 -12.68 -24.83
C ILE A 82 7.49 -12.66 -26.32
N PHE A 83 7.18 -11.58 -27.03
CA PHE A 83 7.43 -11.48 -28.47
C PHE A 83 7.84 -10.08 -28.91
N ASP A 84 7.87 -9.80 -30.22
CA ASP A 84 8.44 -8.58 -30.82
C ASP A 84 9.90 -8.33 -30.38
N ASN A 85 10.21 -7.11 -29.93
CA ASN A 85 11.49 -6.71 -29.34
C ASN A 85 11.45 -6.67 -27.81
N ALA A 86 10.44 -7.26 -27.18
CA ALA A 86 10.31 -7.28 -25.73
C ALA A 86 11.45 -8.07 -25.08
N ARG A 87 11.91 -7.62 -23.90
CA ARG A 87 13.01 -8.27 -23.18
C ARG A 87 12.73 -8.40 -21.69
N VAL A 88 13.00 -9.59 -21.17
CA VAL A 88 12.94 -9.93 -19.74
C VAL A 88 14.35 -10.21 -19.25
N THR A 89 14.90 -9.37 -18.37
CA THR A 89 16.33 -9.41 -18.02
C THR A 89 16.58 -9.22 -16.52
N GLY A 90 17.84 -9.37 -16.10
CA GLY A 90 18.20 -9.34 -14.69
C GLY A 90 17.57 -10.51 -13.95
N HIS A 91 16.97 -10.23 -12.80
CA HIS A 91 16.28 -11.18 -11.95
C HIS A 91 14.74 -11.12 -12.10
N ALA A 92 14.22 -10.74 -13.26
CA ALA A 92 12.78 -10.63 -13.48
C ALA A 92 12.10 -12.01 -13.60
N ARG A 93 10.82 -12.07 -13.21
CA ARG A 93 9.93 -13.23 -13.41
C ARG A 93 8.63 -12.76 -14.06
N VAL A 94 8.21 -13.46 -15.11
CA VAL A 94 6.95 -13.21 -15.82
C VAL A 94 6.21 -14.54 -15.89
N GLY A 95 4.98 -14.60 -15.41
CA GLY A 95 4.20 -15.84 -15.32
C GLY A 95 2.71 -15.62 -15.60
N ASP A 96 1.92 -16.63 -15.26
CA ASP A 96 0.49 -16.72 -15.53
C ASP A 96 0.16 -16.54 -17.03
N THR A 97 -0.75 -15.64 -17.38
CA THR A 97 -1.14 -15.32 -18.76
C THR A 97 -0.63 -13.96 -19.23
N ALA A 98 0.46 -13.47 -18.63
CA ALA A 98 0.98 -12.15 -18.91
C ALA A 98 1.54 -12.04 -20.33
N ILE A 99 1.30 -10.91 -20.99
CA ILE A 99 1.77 -10.60 -22.34
C ILE A 99 2.81 -9.46 -22.26
N VAL A 100 3.99 -9.68 -22.81
CA VAL A 100 5.05 -8.66 -22.93
C VAL A 100 5.48 -8.54 -24.39
N CYS A 101 5.16 -7.41 -25.03
CA CYS A 101 5.38 -7.20 -26.46
C CYS A 101 5.87 -5.77 -26.80
N GLY A 102 6.00 -5.46 -28.09
CA GLY A 102 6.60 -4.21 -28.56
C GLY A 102 8.09 -4.11 -28.25
N ASN A 103 8.52 -2.97 -27.70
CA ASN A 103 9.87 -2.72 -27.19
C ASN A 103 9.93 -2.78 -25.65
N ALA A 104 8.95 -3.41 -25.01
CA ALA A 104 8.83 -3.43 -23.56
C ALA A 104 10.05 -4.06 -22.87
N ARG A 105 10.43 -3.52 -21.71
CA ARG A 105 11.60 -4.00 -20.96
C ARG A 105 11.22 -4.29 -19.51
N VAL A 106 11.20 -5.57 -19.16
CA VAL A 106 11.06 -6.05 -17.78
C VAL A 106 12.45 -6.39 -17.26
N LYS A 107 12.90 -5.74 -16.19
CA LYS A 107 14.26 -5.93 -15.67
C LYS A 107 14.35 -5.81 -14.14
N GLY A 108 15.54 -6.04 -13.58
CA GLY A 108 15.74 -5.96 -12.13
C GLY A 108 15.16 -7.18 -11.44
N ARG A 109 14.48 -7.04 -10.31
CA ARG A 109 13.77 -8.12 -9.58
C ARG A 109 12.25 -8.05 -9.80
N ALA A 110 11.82 -7.50 -10.93
CA ALA A 110 10.41 -7.28 -11.21
C ALA A 110 9.64 -8.60 -11.32
N ARG A 111 8.39 -8.61 -10.86
CA ARG A 111 7.47 -9.73 -10.97
C ARG A 111 6.24 -9.28 -11.75
N VAL A 112 5.92 -10.00 -12.82
CA VAL A 112 4.76 -9.73 -13.68
C VAL A 112 3.90 -10.99 -13.69
N ARG A 113 2.61 -10.83 -13.39
CA ARG A 113 1.66 -11.92 -13.16
C ARG A 113 0.23 -11.53 -13.56
N GLY A 114 -0.69 -12.48 -13.49
CA GLY A 114 -2.05 -12.42 -13.98
C GLY A 114 -2.11 -12.14 -15.49
N ALA A 115 -3.24 -11.64 -15.95
CA ALA A 115 -3.44 -11.20 -17.33
C ALA A 115 -2.79 -9.82 -17.61
N ALA A 116 -1.59 -9.56 -17.09
CA ALA A 116 -0.91 -8.29 -17.28
C ALA A 116 -0.50 -8.10 -18.75
N GLN A 117 -0.62 -6.88 -19.26
CA GLN A 117 -0.29 -6.54 -20.64
C GLN A 117 0.73 -5.40 -20.65
N ILE A 118 1.97 -5.72 -20.99
CA ILE A 118 3.09 -4.79 -21.00
C ILE A 118 3.53 -4.60 -22.45
N ARG A 119 3.32 -3.40 -23.00
CA ARG A 119 3.43 -3.16 -24.44
C ARG A 119 4.29 -1.93 -24.75
N ASP A 120 4.45 -1.65 -26.04
CA ASP A 120 5.12 -0.47 -26.58
C ASP A 120 6.54 -0.28 -26.00
N ASN A 121 6.85 0.88 -25.43
CA ASN A 121 8.16 1.21 -24.86
C ASN A 121 8.14 1.20 -23.32
N ALA A 122 7.18 0.49 -22.71
CA ALA A 122 7.05 0.40 -21.26
C ALA A 122 8.31 -0.18 -20.61
N VAL A 123 8.69 0.37 -19.45
CA VAL A 123 9.86 -0.10 -18.69
C VAL A 123 9.48 -0.43 -17.26
N ILE A 124 9.62 -1.70 -16.90
CA ILE A 124 9.42 -2.20 -15.54
C ILE A 124 10.77 -2.59 -14.95
N ARG A 125 11.10 -2.06 -13.77
CA ARG A 125 12.39 -2.26 -13.10
C ARG A 125 12.28 -2.27 -11.58
N GLY A 126 13.37 -2.61 -10.91
CA GLY A 126 13.40 -2.70 -9.44
C GLY A 126 12.77 -3.99 -8.95
N ALA A 127 12.26 -4.02 -7.73
CA ALA A 127 11.49 -5.11 -7.15
C ALA A 127 9.97 -4.83 -7.26
N SER A 128 9.53 -4.22 -8.37
CA SER A 128 8.12 -3.90 -8.61
C SER A 128 7.30 -5.16 -8.87
N VAL A 129 6.01 -5.11 -8.51
CA VAL A 129 5.05 -6.20 -8.71
C VAL A 129 3.89 -5.69 -9.56
N ILE A 130 3.65 -6.36 -10.68
CA ILE A 130 2.61 -6.04 -11.65
C ILE A 130 1.67 -7.23 -11.73
N ILE A 131 0.38 -7.02 -11.49
CA ILE A 131 -0.63 -8.10 -11.45
C ILE A 131 -1.83 -7.65 -12.27
N GLY A 132 -2.13 -8.33 -13.38
CA GLY A 132 -3.32 -8.04 -14.20
C GLY A 132 -3.41 -6.60 -14.75
N ALA A 133 -2.29 -5.86 -14.75
CA ALA A 133 -2.24 -4.44 -15.08
C ALA A 133 -2.03 -4.22 -16.59
N ILE A 134 -2.44 -3.05 -17.08
CA ILE A 134 -2.12 -2.59 -18.44
C ILE A 134 -1.03 -1.53 -18.34
N ILE A 135 0.15 -1.79 -18.91
CA ILE A 135 1.29 -0.88 -18.91
C ILE A 135 1.78 -0.70 -20.34
N ASP A 136 1.62 0.50 -20.91
CA ASP A 136 1.89 0.74 -22.34
C ASP A 136 2.53 2.12 -22.60
N GLU A 137 2.63 2.48 -23.88
CA GLU A 137 3.28 3.68 -24.39
C GLU A 137 4.73 3.84 -23.87
N HIS A 138 5.00 4.85 -23.03
CA HIS A 138 6.31 5.15 -22.45
C HIS A 138 6.32 5.03 -20.92
N ALA A 139 5.35 4.29 -20.36
CA ALA A 139 5.17 4.17 -18.92
C ALA A 139 6.40 3.55 -18.24
N ARG A 140 6.70 4.02 -17.02
CA ARG A 140 7.85 3.55 -16.24
C ARG A 140 7.38 3.10 -14.87
N ILE A 141 7.63 1.85 -14.52
CA ILE A 141 7.40 1.32 -13.17
C ILE A 141 8.75 0.96 -12.55
N GLY A 142 8.99 1.40 -11.31
CA GLY A 142 10.27 1.26 -10.62
C GLY A 142 10.15 1.04 -9.12
N GLY A 143 11.30 0.88 -8.45
CA GLY A 143 11.35 0.72 -7.00
C GLY A 143 10.75 -0.60 -6.54
N GLU A 144 9.88 -0.55 -5.54
CA GLU A 144 9.10 -1.64 -4.94
C GLU A 144 7.58 -1.41 -5.19
N ALA A 145 7.23 -0.69 -6.26
CA ALA A 145 5.86 -0.32 -6.56
C ALA A 145 4.99 -1.55 -6.86
N GLN A 146 3.71 -1.48 -6.48
CA GLN A 146 2.70 -2.51 -6.73
C GLN A 146 1.60 -1.94 -7.63
N VAL A 147 1.32 -2.58 -8.77
CA VAL A 147 0.41 -2.05 -9.79
C VAL A 147 -0.56 -3.12 -10.28
N CYS A 148 -1.85 -2.81 -10.22
CA CYS A 148 -2.96 -3.62 -10.77
C CYS A 148 -3.91 -2.84 -11.69
N GLY A 149 -3.66 -1.54 -11.89
CA GLY A 149 -4.46 -0.68 -12.77
C GLY A 149 -3.81 -0.43 -14.14
N THR A 150 -4.20 0.67 -14.79
CA THR A 150 -3.60 1.11 -16.05
C THR A 150 -2.54 2.18 -15.82
N VAL A 151 -1.38 2.04 -16.45
CA VAL A 151 -0.33 3.06 -16.47
C VAL A 151 0.14 3.29 -17.91
N SER A 152 -0.13 4.49 -18.43
CA SER A 152 0.09 4.85 -19.84
C SER A 152 0.78 6.22 -19.99
N GLY A 153 1.13 6.64 -21.20
CA GLY A 153 1.83 7.90 -21.42
C GLY A 153 3.30 7.84 -21.01
N HIS A 154 3.79 8.96 -20.51
CA HIS A 154 5.08 9.09 -19.82
C HIS A 154 4.91 8.99 -18.29
N ALA A 155 3.87 8.31 -17.81
CA ALA A 155 3.63 8.16 -16.38
C ALA A 155 4.76 7.39 -15.70
N TRP A 156 5.08 7.77 -14.46
CA TRP A 156 6.12 7.14 -13.67
C TRP A 156 5.61 6.77 -12.28
N VAL A 157 5.51 5.47 -12.01
CA VAL A 157 5.22 4.90 -10.69
C VAL A 157 6.52 4.34 -10.10
N THR A 158 6.86 4.73 -8.87
CA THR A 158 8.17 4.40 -8.29
C THR A 158 8.11 4.23 -6.77
N GLU A 159 9.26 3.91 -6.17
CA GLU A 159 9.43 3.75 -4.72
C GLU A 159 8.45 2.69 -4.18
N GLN A 160 7.67 2.97 -3.15
CA GLN A 160 6.74 2.01 -2.52
C GLN A 160 5.27 2.34 -2.84
N ALA A 161 5.01 3.02 -3.96
CA ALA A 161 3.68 3.41 -4.37
C ALA A 161 2.78 2.18 -4.67
N ILE A 162 1.50 2.31 -4.36
CA ILE A 162 0.46 1.34 -4.72
C ILE A 162 -0.51 1.99 -5.71
N VAL A 163 -0.77 1.30 -6.82
CA VAL A 163 -1.83 1.62 -7.77
C VAL A 163 -2.70 0.39 -7.91
N SER A 164 -3.92 0.41 -7.36
CA SER A 164 -4.79 -0.76 -7.25
C SER A 164 -6.19 -0.51 -7.81
N ALA A 165 -6.97 -1.60 -7.93
CA ALA A 165 -8.29 -1.61 -8.54
C ALA A 165 -8.27 -0.99 -9.95
N SER A 166 -9.38 -0.38 -10.38
CA SER A 166 -9.54 0.25 -11.69
C SER A 166 -8.82 1.60 -11.84
N SER A 167 -7.72 1.83 -11.10
CA SER A 167 -6.98 3.10 -11.17
C SER A 167 -6.31 3.31 -12.52
N SER A 168 -6.28 4.55 -13.00
CA SER A 168 -5.66 4.92 -14.27
C SER A 168 -4.68 6.08 -14.09
N ILE A 169 -3.41 5.82 -14.40
CA ILE A 169 -2.31 6.79 -14.31
C ILE A 169 -1.82 7.12 -15.71
N THR A 170 -1.95 8.36 -16.14
CA THR A 170 -1.73 8.75 -17.56
C THR A 170 -0.92 10.05 -17.69
N GLY A 171 -0.60 10.42 -18.94
CA GLY A 171 0.14 11.64 -19.24
C GLY A 171 1.58 11.56 -18.74
N SER A 172 2.06 12.58 -18.03
CA SER A 172 3.36 12.61 -17.35
C SER A 172 3.19 12.61 -15.82
N ALA A 173 2.15 11.95 -15.32
CA ALA A 173 1.90 11.84 -13.88
C ALA A 173 3.04 11.10 -13.17
N VAL A 174 3.33 11.49 -11.93
CA VAL A 174 4.34 10.85 -11.09
C VAL A 174 3.72 10.39 -9.78
N ILE A 175 3.79 9.08 -9.54
CA ILE A 175 3.36 8.46 -8.29
C ILE A 175 4.61 7.90 -7.58
N GLY A 176 4.88 8.35 -6.36
CA GLY A 176 6.09 7.97 -5.61
C GLY A 176 5.88 7.99 -4.10
N GLY A 177 6.95 7.87 -3.33
CA GLY A 177 6.87 7.66 -1.89
C GLY A 177 6.19 6.34 -1.54
N ARG A 178 5.27 6.41 -0.59
CA ARG A 178 4.35 5.37 -0.16
C ARG A 178 2.90 5.70 -0.55
N ALA A 179 2.70 6.52 -1.59
CA ALA A 179 1.38 6.97 -2.00
C ALA A 179 0.48 5.79 -2.44
N THR A 180 -0.81 5.90 -2.14
CA THR A 180 -1.83 4.91 -2.51
C THR A 180 -2.84 5.54 -3.44
N ILE A 181 -2.99 4.96 -4.64
CA ILE A 181 -4.03 5.31 -5.60
C ILE A 181 -4.96 4.11 -5.75
N GLU A 182 -6.24 4.30 -5.45
CA GLU A 182 -7.24 3.25 -5.50
C GLU A 182 -8.51 3.74 -6.21
N ASN A 183 -8.98 2.97 -7.19
CA ASN A 183 -10.15 3.29 -8.01
C ASN A 183 -10.20 4.78 -8.42
N SER A 184 -9.08 5.32 -8.92
CA SER A 184 -8.94 6.77 -9.15
C SER A 184 -8.13 7.09 -10.40
N PHE A 185 -8.36 8.26 -10.97
CA PHE A 185 -7.64 8.77 -12.13
C PHE A 185 -6.56 9.79 -11.72
N VAL A 186 -5.33 9.60 -12.18
CA VAL A 186 -4.24 10.58 -12.04
C VAL A 186 -3.60 10.85 -13.40
N GLY A 187 -3.80 12.05 -13.94
CA GLY A 187 -3.36 12.42 -15.29
C GLY A 187 -2.60 13.74 -15.38
N GLY A 188 -2.25 14.12 -16.61
CA GLY A 188 -1.53 15.36 -16.88
C GLY A 188 -0.09 15.33 -16.36
N ARG A 189 0.34 16.35 -15.63
CA ARG A 189 1.64 16.42 -14.92
C ARG A 189 1.46 16.38 -13.41
N ALA A 190 0.39 15.73 -12.93
CA ALA A 190 0.11 15.61 -11.51
C ALA A 190 1.22 14.82 -10.80
N LYS A 191 1.45 15.13 -9.52
CA LYS A 191 2.39 14.40 -8.67
C LYS A 191 1.70 13.98 -7.39
N VAL A 192 1.65 12.68 -7.13
CA VAL A 192 1.16 12.11 -5.87
C VAL A 192 2.32 11.39 -5.19
N THR A 193 2.77 11.90 -4.05
CA THR A 193 4.02 11.45 -3.40
C THR A 193 3.89 11.38 -1.88
N GLY A 194 4.95 11.00 -1.16
CA GLY A 194 4.88 10.88 0.30
C GLY A 194 3.93 9.77 0.72
N THR A 195 3.09 9.99 1.72
CA THR A 195 2.11 9.01 2.24
C THR A 195 0.68 9.33 1.80
N ALA A 196 0.51 10.06 0.69
CA ALA A 196 -0.80 10.54 0.27
C ALA A 196 -1.72 9.39 -0.21
N HIS A 197 -3.02 9.54 0.05
CA HIS A 197 -4.09 8.64 -0.38
C HIS A 197 -5.01 9.35 -1.36
N VAL A 198 -5.25 8.74 -2.51
CA VAL A 198 -6.20 9.18 -3.55
C VAL A 198 -7.12 8.01 -3.85
N ILE A 199 -8.37 8.09 -3.40
CA ILE A 199 -9.30 6.97 -3.36
C ILE A 199 -10.71 7.35 -3.82
N GLU A 200 -11.56 6.35 -4.00
CA GLU A 200 -13.00 6.48 -4.24
C GLU A 200 -13.31 7.40 -5.44
N ASP A 201 -12.97 7.04 -6.68
CA ASP A 201 -13.29 7.80 -7.90
C ASP A 201 -12.72 9.24 -7.94
N SER A 202 -11.59 9.46 -7.27
CA SER A 202 -10.91 10.76 -7.29
C SER A 202 -10.25 11.03 -8.65
N HIS A 203 -10.31 12.29 -9.09
CA HIS A 203 -9.75 12.76 -10.36
C HIS A 203 -8.67 13.80 -10.11
N ILE A 204 -7.41 13.41 -10.22
CA ILE A 204 -6.25 14.30 -10.05
C ILE A 204 -5.66 14.63 -11.42
N TYR A 205 -5.61 15.91 -11.79
CA TYR A 205 -5.19 16.30 -13.14
C TYR A 205 -4.41 17.62 -13.16
N GLY A 206 -3.96 18.02 -14.36
CA GLY A 206 -3.18 19.25 -14.54
C GLY A 206 -1.78 19.13 -13.92
N LYS A 207 -1.37 20.09 -13.10
CA LYS A 207 -0.08 20.13 -12.39
C LYS A 207 -0.27 20.01 -10.87
N ALA A 208 -1.36 19.36 -10.43
CA ALA A 208 -1.67 19.18 -9.02
C ALA A 208 -0.55 18.41 -8.30
N ARG A 209 -0.27 18.79 -7.05
CA ARG A 209 0.76 18.19 -6.21
C ARG A 209 0.13 17.77 -4.90
N ILE A 210 -0.05 16.46 -4.75
CA ILE A 210 -0.62 15.82 -3.58
C ILE A 210 0.53 15.10 -2.87
N SER A 211 0.76 15.41 -1.61
CA SER A 211 1.90 14.84 -0.88
C SER A 211 1.66 14.80 0.63
N GLY A 212 2.63 14.32 1.41
CA GLY A 212 2.48 14.23 2.87
C GLY A 212 1.26 13.40 3.26
N MET A 213 0.48 13.89 4.22
CA MET A 213 -0.72 13.23 4.76
C MET A 213 -1.99 13.61 4.01
N ALA A 214 -1.89 13.97 2.74
CA ALA A 214 -3.06 14.32 1.94
C ALA A 214 -3.97 13.11 1.76
N TRP A 215 -5.26 13.30 2.06
CA TRP A 215 -6.32 12.32 1.86
C TRP A 215 -7.35 12.92 0.91
N VAL A 216 -7.50 12.31 -0.27
CA VAL A 216 -8.37 12.78 -1.35
C VAL A 216 -9.36 11.67 -1.69
N CYS A 217 -10.64 11.94 -1.51
CA CYS A 217 -11.71 10.94 -1.53
C CYS A 217 -12.87 11.46 -2.39
N GLY A 218 -13.29 10.77 -3.46
CA GLY A 218 -14.40 11.24 -4.30
C GLY A 218 -14.18 12.57 -5.00
N SER A 219 -12.94 13.09 -5.04
CA SER A 219 -12.72 14.52 -5.30
C SER A 219 -12.01 14.79 -6.61
N SER A 220 -12.35 15.90 -7.24
CA SER A 220 -11.70 16.41 -8.45
C SER A 220 -10.68 17.50 -8.09
N VAL A 221 -9.39 17.20 -8.22
CA VAL A 221 -8.30 18.13 -7.90
C VAL A 221 -7.46 18.44 -9.13
N GLY A 222 -7.55 19.68 -9.60
CA GLY A 222 -6.89 20.15 -10.82
C GLY A 222 -5.95 21.33 -10.64
N GLY A 223 -5.49 21.88 -11.76
CA GLY A 223 -4.69 23.10 -11.80
C GLY A 223 -3.26 22.93 -11.26
N THR A 224 -2.74 23.94 -10.58
CA THR A 224 -1.40 23.97 -9.94
C THR A 224 -1.47 23.76 -8.43
N THR A 225 -2.56 23.14 -7.97
CA THR A 225 -2.90 22.92 -6.58
C THR A 225 -1.80 22.20 -5.79
N ARG A 226 -1.61 22.56 -4.52
CA ARG A 226 -0.76 21.86 -3.54
C ARG A 226 -1.61 21.42 -2.37
N ILE A 227 -1.61 20.14 -2.08
CA ILE A 227 -2.33 19.55 -0.94
C ILE A 227 -1.37 18.67 -0.17
N THR A 228 -1.20 18.97 1.12
CA THR A 228 -0.40 18.16 2.05
C THR A 228 -1.17 17.67 3.27
N ALA A 229 -2.47 17.99 3.33
CA ALA A 229 -3.37 17.61 4.41
C ALA A 229 -4.66 16.99 3.85
N ALA A 230 -5.42 16.29 4.71
CA ALA A 230 -6.73 15.79 4.37
C ALA A 230 -7.66 16.92 3.90
N ILE A 231 -8.42 16.63 2.86
CA ILE A 231 -9.50 17.50 2.37
C ILE A 231 -10.84 16.78 2.53
N PRO A 232 -11.95 17.52 2.67
CA PRO A 232 -13.28 16.91 2.67
C PRO A 232 -13.50 16.06 1.41
N ALA A 233 -14.32 15.02 1.52
CA ALA A 233 -14.64 14.15 0.40
C ALA A 233 -15.60 14.82 -0.61
N LYS A 234 -15.67 14.28 -1.83
CA LYS A 234 -16.62 14.65 -2.88
C LYS A 234 -16.59 16.14 -3.27
N ILE A 235 -15.40 16.71 -3.40
CA ILE A 235 -15.24 18.14 -3.69
C ILE A 235 -14.43 18.41 -4.95
N THR A 236 -14.58 19.64 -5.45
CA THR A 236 -13.82 20.13 -6.59
C THR A 236 -12.91 21.28 -6.18
N ILE A 237 -11.60 21.08 -6.39
CA ILE A 237 -10.56 22.08 -6.13
C ILE A 237 -9.76 22.30 -7.42
N GLY A 238 -9.62 23.56 -7.82
CA GLY A 238 -8.88 23.96 -9.02
C GLY A 238 -7.92 25.13 -8.81
N GLY A 239 -7.33 25.58 -9.92
CA GLY A 239 -6.52 26.80 -9.94
C GLY A 239 -5.19 26.68 -9.18
N SER A 240 -5.01 27.49 -8.14
CA SER A 240 -3.75 27.62 -7.39
C SER A 240 -3.93 27.35 -5.90
N ALA A 241 -4.81 26.40 -5.56
CA ALA A 241 -5.05 26.01 -4.17
C ALA A 241 -3.75 25.61 -3.45
N ASP A 242 -3.66 25.94 -2.16
CA ASP A 242 -2.52 25.64 -1.30
C ASP A 242 -3.06 25.28 0.08
N ILE A 243 -3.24 23.98 0.30
CA ILE A 243 -3.92 23.39 1.45
C ILE A 243 -2.89 22.53 2.18
N SER A 244 -2.28 23.10 3.21
CA SER A 244 -1.36 22.41 4.10
C SER A 244 -1.99 22.00 5.42
N HIS A 245 -3.25 22.35 5.65
CA HIS A 245 -3.98 22.06 6.88
C HIS A 245 -5.48 21.88 6.58
N PRO A 246 -6.21 20.94 7.22
CA PRO A 246 -7.61 20.64 6.87
C PRO A 246 -8.54 21.86 6.92
N SER A 247 -8.36 22.75 7.89
CA SER A 247 -9.16 23.98 8.02
C SER A 247 -9.06 24.97 6.84
N GLN A 248 -8.05 24.78 5.98
CA GLN A 248 -7.83 25.61 4.79
C GLN A 248 -8.69 25.16 3.61
N CYS A 249 -9.53 24.14 3.82
CA CYS A 249 -10.58 23.72 2.91
C CYS A 249 -11.86 23.52 3.73
N PHE A 250 -12.96 24.13 3.29
CA PHE A 250 -14.25 24.05 3.96
C PHE A 250 -15.34 23.82 2.94
N VAL A 251 -16.32 23.00 3.29
CA VAL A 251 -17.39 22.58 2.40
C VAL A 251 -18.71 22.70 3.13
N PHE A 252 -19.71 23.24 2.47
CA PHE A 252 -21.07 23.29 2.99
C PHE A 252 -22.10 23.15 1.89
N GLY A 253 -23.27 22.67 2.27
CA GLY A 253 -24.39 22.39 1.40
C GLY A 253 -25.29 21.34 2.05
N PRO A 254 -26.27 20.80 1.31
CA PRO A 254 -26.61 21.18 -0.06
C PRO A 254 -27.07 22.64 -0.17
N VAL A 255 -26.84 23.28 -1.32
CA VAL A 255 -27.30 24.64 -1.62
C VAL A 255 -28.26 24.67 -2.82
N GLY A 256 -29.21 25.61 -2.81
CA GLY A 256 -30.25 25.68 -3.84
C GLY A 256 -31.30 24.56 -3.74
N PHE A 257 -31.73 24.03 -4.89
CA PHE A 257 -32.76 22.97 -4.98
C PHE A 257 -32.19 21.56 -5.22
N GLY A 258 -30.86 21.40 -5.20
CA GLY A 258 -30.16 20.14 -5.53
C GLY A 258 -29.17 19.70 -4.44
N GLU A 259 -28.30 18.74 -4.76
CA GLU A 259 -27.23 18.23 -3.87
C GLU A 259 -25.90 19.01 -4.00
N ASP A 260 -25.93 20.21 -4.58
CA ASP A 260 -24.72 20.99 -4.86
C ASP A 260 -24.02 21.42 -3.57
N MET A 261 -22.70 21.23 -3.55
CA MET A 261 -21.85 21.61 -2.41
C MET A 261 -20.96 22.80 -2.79
N VAL A 262 -20.85 23.76 -1.88
CA VAL A 262 -19.92 24.90 -2.01
C VAL A 262 -18.59 24.50 -1.41
N THR A 263 -17.51 24.54 -2.20
CA THR A 263 -16.15 24.32 -1.73
C THR A 263 -15.40 25.63 -1.61
N VAL A 264 -14.88 25.92 -0.42
CA VAL A 264 -14.10 27.13 -0.11
C VAL A 264 -12.70 26.70 0.28
N TYR A 265 -11.67 27.20 -0.40
CA TYR A 265 -10.30 26.74 -0.19
C TYR A 265 -9.27 27.87 -0.25
N ARG A 266 -8.14 27.66 0.41
CA ARG A 266 -7.04 28.63 0.42
C ARG A 266 -6.24 28.54 -0.89
N LYS A 267 -5.89 29.70 -1.45
CA LYS A 267 -4.97 29.82 -2.60
C LYS A 267 -3.57 30.19 -2.15
N ARG A 268 -2.58 29.91 -3.00
CA ARG A 268 -1.15 30.21 -2.78
C ARG A 268 -0.86 31.69 -2.49
N ASN A 269 -1.60 32.60 -3.10
CA ASN A 269 -1.49 34.04 -2.85
C ASN A 269 -2.17 34.49 -1.53
N ARG A 270 -2.56 33.54 -0.67
CA ARG A 270 -3.28 33.76 0.59
C ARG A 270 -4.66 34.40 0.43
N ASN A 271 -5.26 34.34 -0.76
CA ASN A 271 -6.66 34.65 -0.98
C ASN A 271 -7.52 33.38 -0.97
N VAL A 272 -8.82 33.52 -1.15
CA VAL A 272 -9.79 32.41 -1.16
C VAL A 272 -10.16 32.02 -2.58
N GLY A 273 -10.28 30.72 -2.83
CA GLY A 273 -11.03 30.13 -3.94
C GLY A 273 -12.40 29.67 -3.46
N VAL A 274 -13.41 29.87 -4.30
CA VAL A 274 -14.75 29.33 -4.09
C VAL A 274 -15.12 28.59 -5.35
N GLN A 275 -15.49 27.32 -5.22
CA GLN A 275 -16.13 26.52 -6.26
C GLN A 275 -17.59 26.36 -5.89
N CYS A 276 -18.47 26.86 -6.74
CA CYS A 276 -19.93 26.82 -6.58
C CYS A 276 -20.55 27.10 -7.94
N ASP A 277 -21.34 26.16 -8.45
CA ASP A 277 -21.95 26.28 -9.78
C ASP A 277 -23.40 26.80 -9.71
N VAL A 278 -23.93 27.00 -8.51
CA VAL A 278 -25.28 27.53 -8.27
C VAL A 278 -25.29 28.92 -7.63
N LYS A 279 -26.41 29.63 -7.81
CA LYS A 279 -26.62 30.96 -7.22
C LYS A 279 -27.03 30.85 -5.75
N LEU A 280 -26.21 31.41 -4.87
CA LEU A 280 -26.46 31.41 -3.42
C LEU A 280 -27.51 32.45 -2.98
N SER A 281 -28.43 32.00 -2.13
CA SER A 281 -29.36 32.80 -1.34
C SER A 281 -28.64 33.71 -0.33
N LYS A 282 -29.40 34.61 0.32
CA LYS A 282 -28.85 35.53 1.33
C LYS A 282 -28.28 34.79 2.55
N THR A 283 -28.94 33.71 2.98
CA THR A 283 -28.49 32.88 4.12
C THR A 283 -27.20 32.15 3.79
N GLU A 284 -27.13 31.50 2.62
CA GLU A 284 -25.92 30.76 2.18
C GLU A 284 -24.72 31.69 1.96
N ARG A 285 -24.94 32.93 1.50
CA ARG A 285 -23.88 33.95 1.42
C ARG A 285 -23.28 34.29 2.79
N THR A 286 -24.11 34.31 3.84
CA THR A 286 -23.63 34.52 5.21
C THR A 286 -22.71 33.37 5.65
N ILE A 287 -23.07 32.12 5.32
CA ILE A 287 -22.25 30.93 5.57
C ILE A 287 -20.94 31.01 4.77
N LEU A 288 -21.02 31.38 3.49
CA LEU A 288 -19.87 31.56 2.62
C LEU A 288 -18.87 32.58 3.20
N ASP A 289 -19.35 33.71 3.73
CA ASP A 289 -18.49 34.73 4.32
C ASP A 289 -17.87 34.30 5.67
N ALA A 290 -18.54 33.45 6.44
CA ALA A 290 -17.94 32.77 7.58
C ALA A 290 -16.84 31.78 7.14
N ALA A 291 -17.12 30.95 6.12
CA ALA A 291 -16.19 29.97 5.56
C ALA A 291 -14.92 30.64 4.98
N LYS A 292 -15.08 31.74 4.22
CA LYS A 292 -13.95 32.53 3.71
C LYS A 292 -13.05 33.02 4.84
N ARG A 293 -13.63 33.54 5.92
CA ARG A 293 -12.87 34.01 7.10
C ARG A 293 -12.13 32.85 7.76
N GLN A 294 -12.77 31.70 7.93
CA GLN A 294 -12.17 30.50 8.51
C GLN A 294 -10.95 30.01 7.72
N VAL A 295 -11.10 29.85 6.39
CA VAL A 295 -10.05 29.34 5.49
C VAL A 295 -8.81 30.25 5.45
N LEU A 296 -8.99 31.55 5.68
CA LEU A 296 -7.89 32.52 5.71
C LEU A 296 -7.15 32.58 7.05
N ARG A 297 -7.71 32.06 8.15
CA ARG A 297 -7.08 32.12 9.48
C ARG A 297 -5.67 31.51 9.43
N LYS A 298 -4.69 32.26 9.95
CA LYS A 298 -3.27 31.86 9.99
C LYS A 298 -3.04 30.61 10.84
N THR A 299 -3.86 30.43 11.86
CA THR A 299 -3.88 29.28 12.76
C THR A 299 -5.34 28.96 13.00
N PRO A 300 -5.84 27.82 12.51
CA PRO A 300 -7.12 27.33 12.97
C PRO A 300 -6.94 26.88 14.42
N ASP A 301 -7.60 27.55 15.35
CA ASP A 301 -7.94 26.89 16.61
C ASP A 301 -8.90 25.74 16.26
N LEU A 302 -8.35 24.58 15.86
CA LEU A 302 -9.05 23.37 16.22
C LEU A 302 -9.01 23.37 17.75
N LYS A 303 -10.14 23.72 18.36
CA LYS A 303 -10.40 23.26 19.73
C LYS A 303 -10.25 21.76 19.67
N LEU A 304 -9.09 21.30 20.12
CA LEU A 304 -8.73 19.89 20.20
C LEU A 304 -9.89 19.17 20.87
N CYS A 305 -10.21 17.94 20.47
CA CYS A 305 -11.22 17.14 21.15
C CYS A 305 -10.80 16.74 22.59
N PHE A 306 -9.56 17.06 22.98
CA PHE A 306 -9.01 16.78 24.29
C PHE A 306 -8.07 17.90 24.78
N GLU A 307 -7.84 17.94 26.08
CA GLU A 307 -6.77 18.68 26.75
C GLU A 307 -5.89 17.73 27.57
N LEU A 308 -4.64 18.10 27.82
CA LEU A 308 -3.79 17.39 28.78
C LEU A 308 -4.14 17.88 30.20
N THR A 309 -4.24 16.97 31.16
CA THR A 309 -4.40 17.33 32.57
C THR A 309 -3.02 17.46 33.25
N ASP A 310 -3.01 17.89 34.51
CA ASP A 310 -1.80 17.93 35.33
C ASP A 310 -1.33 16.54 35.80
N GLU A 311 -2.14 15.50 35.57
CA GLU A 311 -1.80 14.11 35.88
C GLU A 311 -0.88 13.55 34.79
N PHE A 312 0.33 13.14 35.17
CA PHE A 312 1.31 12.57 34.24
C PHE A 312 2.00 11.35 34.84
N ARG A 313 2.56 10.53 33.95
CA ARG A 313 3.51 9.47 34.31
C ARG A 313 4.68 9.45 33.34
N THR A 314 5.81 8.94 33.81
CA THR A 314 7.01 8.71 33.00
C THR A 314 7.08 7.24 32.66
N LEU A 315 7.20 6.92 31.37
CA LEU A 315 7.35 5.56 30.87
C LEU A 315 8.80 5.07 31.06
N ASP A 316 9.03 3.78 30.91
CA ASP A 316 10.34 3.15 31.15
C ASP A 316 11.47 3.74 30.31
N ASP A 317 11.16 4.27 29.13
CA ASP A 317 12.12 4.94 28.24
C ASP A 317 12.29 6.45 28.51
N GLY A 318 11.72 6.95 29.62
CA GLY A 318 11.77 8.36 30.00
C GLY A 318 10.72 9.25 29.36
N THR A 319 9.89 8.73 28.45
CA THR A 319 8.84 9.51 27.80
C THR A 319 7.76 9.92 28.80
N ARG A 320 7.48 11.22 28.90
CA ARG A 320 6.39 11.73 29.73
C ARG A 320 5.07 11.71 28.98
N VAL A 321 4.03 11.16 29.59
CA VAL A 321 2.67 11.14 29.05
C VAL A 321 1.67 11.67 30.08
N TYR A 322 0.64 12.36 29.61
CA TYR A 322 -0.35 13.05 30.43
C TYR A 322 -1.72 12.41 30.24
N ARG A 323 -2.50 12.31 31.31
CA ARG A 323 -3.90 11.91 31.24
C ARG A 323 -4.65 12.96 30.41
N ILE A 324 -5.53 12.52 29.52
CA ILE A 324 -6.33 13.45 28.70
C ILE A 324 -7.73 13.65 29.26
N ARG A 325 -8.31 14.82 28.99
CA ARG A 325 -9.71 15.13 29.28
C ARG A 325 -10.44 15.59 28.03
N ALA A 326 -11.66 15.10 27.81
CA ALA A 326 -12.48 15.49 26.67
C ALA A 326 -12.93 16.95 26.77
N THR A 327 -12.74 17.73 25.72
CA THR A 327 -13.17 19.15 25.67
C THR A 327 -14.58 19.31 25.06
N ARG A 328 -15.08 18.26 24.41
CA ARG A 328 -16.40 18.20 23.76
C ARG A 328 -16.94 16.76 23.78
N THR A 329 -18.26 16.63 23.70
CA THR A 329 -18.92 15.33 23.57
C THR A 329 -18.71 14.76 22.17
N ASN A 330 -18.35 13.48 22.10
CA ASN A 330 -18.36 12.65 20.90
C ASN A 330 -19.31 11.47 21.13
N SER A 331 -20.55 11.59 20.67
CA SER A 331 -21.59 10.58 20.89
C SER A 331 -21.32 9.26 20.16
N TYR A 332 -20.54 9.28 19.07
CA TYR A 332 -20.20 8.07 18.32
C TYR A 332 -19.29 7.14 19.14
N LEU A 333 -18.28 7.72 19.79
CA LEU A 333 -17.35 7.00 20.67
C LEU A 333 -17.84 6.89 22.13
N GLY A 334 -19.04 7.37 22.43
CA GLY A 334 -19.60 7.36 23.78
C GLY A 334 -18.83 8.24 24.79
N VAL A 335 -18.17 9.31 24.32
CA VAL A 335 -17.34 10.19 25.16
C VAL A 335 -18.11 11.47 25.47
N ALA A 336 -18.36 11.76 26.74
CA ALA A 336 -18.93 13.02 27.18
C ALA A 336 -17.84 14.08 27.38
N LYS A 337 -18.20 15.36 27.20
CA LYS A 337 -17.33 16.48 27.58
C LYS A 337 -16.96 16.37 29.07
N GLY A 338 -15.66 16.42 29.36
CA GLY A 338 -15.11 16.30 30.72
C GLY A 338 -14.60 14.90 31.08
N ASP A 339 -14.89 13.88 30.27
CA ASP A 339 -14.43 12.52 30.53
C ASP A 339 -12.90 12.42 30.50
N LEU A 340 -12.34 11.62 31.41
CA LEU A 340 -10.92 11.30 31.43
C LEU A 340 -10.63 10.12 30.50
N GLY A 341 -9.75 10.35 29.52
CA GLY A 341 -9.26 9.33 28.58
C GLY A 341 -7.92 8.75 29.00
N GLY A 342 -7.22 8.08 28.10
CA GLY A 342 -5.90 7.48 28.34
C GLY A 342 -4.76 8.50 28.42
N TRP A 343 -3.57 8.09 28.00
CA TRP A 343 -2.32 8.82 28.20
C TRP A 343 -1.73 9.30 26.88
N VAL A 344 -1.38 10.59 26.78
CA VAL A 344 -0.86 11.18 25.54
C VAL A 344 0.39 12.00 25.82
N SER A 345 1.41 11.85 24.99
CA SER A 345 2.70 12.57 25.17
C SER A 345 2.60 14.09 24.99
N SER A 346 1.72 14.56 24.12
CA SER A 346 1.54 15.97 23.77
C SER A 346 0.25 16.18 22.96
N THR A 347 -0.22 17.41 22.82
CA THR A 347 -1.43 17.70 22.03
C THR A 347 -1.21 17.57 20.51
N HIS A 348 0.01 17.85 20.05
CA HIS A 348 0.38 17.89 18.63
C HIS A 348 1.63 17.06 18.37
N THR A 349 1.76 16.55 17.15
CA THR A 349 2.99 15.98 16.59
C THR A 349 4.07 17.04 16.43
N ALA A 350 5.32 16.61 16.18
CA ALA A 350 6.46 17.51 16.00
C ALA A 350 6.26 18.52 14.85
N ASP A 351 5.46 18.17 13.84
CA ASP A 351 5.11 19.05 12.71
C ASP A 351 3.96 20.03 13.01
N GLY A 352 3.45 20.05 14.24
CA GLY A 352 2.35 20.93 14.67
C GLY A 352 0.96 20.43 14.31
N THR A 353 0.80 19.16 13.89
CA THR A 353 -0.52 18.58 13.61
C THR A 353 -1.17 18.02 14.88
N PRO A 354 -2.49 18.20 15.11
CA PRO A 354 -3.18 17.54 16.22
C PRO A 354 -3.04 16.01 16.16
N ARG A 355 -2.71 15.38 17.29
CA ARG A 355 -2.54 13.91 17.36
C ARG A 355 -3.85 13.13 17.32
N ILE A 356 -4.90 13.72 17.89
CA ILE A 356 -6.23 13.14 18.00
C ILE A 356 -7.20 14.07 17.27
N ILE A 357 -7.87 13.54 16.25
CA ILE A 357 -8.91 14.25 15.50
C ILE A 357 -10.13 13.33 15.46
N ASP A 358 -11.23 13.75 16.08
CA ASP A 358 -12.49 13.00 16.14
C ASP A 358 -12.34 11.53 16.56
N SER A 359 -11.35 11.26 17.40
CA SER A 359 -10.93 9.93 17.85
C SER A 359 -10.73 9.96 19.38
N TRP A 360 -10.52 8.79 20.00
CA TRP A 360 -10.38 8.71 21.45
C TRP A 360 -9.34 7.68 21.90
N VAL A 361 -8.58 8.06 22.93
CA VAL A 361 -7.72 7.14 23.70
C VAL A 361 -8.41 6.94 25.04
N ALA A 362 -8.72 5.70 25.39
CA ALA A 362 -9.48 5.32 26.58
C ALA A 362 -8.63 4.52 27.57
N GLY A 363 -9.07 4.44 28.83
CA GLY A 363 -8.50 3.52 29.81
C GLY A 363 -7.00 3.76 30.07
N ASN A 364 -6.17 2.73 29.92
CA ASN A 364 -4.73 2.79 30.15
C ASN A 364 -3.91 3.01 28.87
N ALA A 365 -4.58 3.11 27.72
CA ALA A 365 -3.94 3.20 26.43
C ALA A 365 -3.06 4.44 26.30
N ILE A 366 -2.05 4.34 25.44
CA ILE A 366 -1.01 5.35 25.27
C ILE A 366 -0.91 5.78 23.80
N LEU A 367 -0.84 7.09 23.56
CA LEU A 367 -0.52 7.69 22.26
C LEU A 367 0.70 8.63 22.38
N ARG A 368 1.79 8.34 21.67
CA ARG A 368 3.08 9.02 21.86
C ARG A 368 3.87 9.28 20.57
N ASP A 369 5.05 9.88 20.72
CA ASP A 369 6.04 10.15 19.66
C ASP A 369 5.55 11.05 18.53
N ASN A 370 5.21 10.55 17.35
CA ASN A 370 4.56 11.25 16.24
C ASN A 370 3.27 10.55 15.79
N ALA A 371 2.78 9.60 16.59
CA ALA A 371 1.61 8.81 16.24
C ALA A 371 0.34 9.67 16.21
N ARG A 372 -0.58 9.27 15.33
CA ARG A 372 -1.81 10.00 15.04
C ARG A 372 -2.99 9.05 14.90
N ILE A 373 -4.13 9.49 15.43
CA ILE A 373 -5.42 8.81 15.33
C ILE A 373 -6.46 9.82 14.81
N VAL A 374 -7.13 9.47 13.72
CA VAL A 374 -7.96 10.42 12.95
C VAL A 374 -9.25 9.74 12.47
N GLU A 375 -10.38 10.44 12.60
CA GLU A 375 -11.72 9.97 12.16
C GLU A 375 -12.17 8.68 12.86
N GLU A 376 -12.82 8.81 14.03
CA GLU A 376 -13.53 7.74 14.73
C GLU A 376 -12.67 6.57 15.23
N VAL A 377 -11.36 6.76 15.36
CA VAL A 377 -10.47 5.73 15.92
C VAL A 377 -10.65 5.62 17.43
N LEU A 378 -10.69 4.38 17.93
CA LEU A 378 -10.71 4.07 19.36
C LEU A 378 -9.48 3.26 19.75
N VAL A 379 -8.68 3.79 20.67
CA VAL A 379 -7.57 3.06 21.29
C VAL A 379 -7.92 2.83 22.76
N GLN A 380 -7.90 1.59 23.23
CA GLN A 380 -8.36 1.26 24.59
C GLN A 380 -7.51 0.17 25.26
N ASP A 381 -7.90 -0.21 26.47
CA ASP A 381 -7.18 -1.16 27.34
C ASP A 381 -5.73 -0.72 27.60
N ASN A 382 -4.74 -1.56 27.28
CA ASN A 382 -3.31 -1.29 27.47
C ASN A 382 -2.61 -0.98 26.14
N ALA A 383 -3.36 -0.74 25.05
CA ALA A 383 -2.77 -0.55 23.73
C ALA A 383 -1.86 0.68 23.66
N ILE A 384 -0.77 0.58 22.90
CA ILE A 384 0.24 1.64 22.74
C ILE A 384 0.40 1.98 21.26
N ILE A 385 0.14 3.22 20.89
CA ILE A 385 0.39 3.74 19.55
C ILE A 385 1.57 4.72 19.62
N LYS A 386 2.66 4.42 18.90
CA LYS A 386 3.96 5.09 19.03
C LYS A 386 4.63 5.34 17.67
N ASP A 387 5.82 5.93 17.69
CA ASP A 387 6.61 6.30 16.51
C ASP A 387 5.80 7.18 15.52
N ASP A 388 5.75 6.86 14.23
CA ASP A 388 5.00 7.58 13.18
C ASP A 388 3.73 6.82 12.78
N ALA A 389 3.16 5.99 13.67
CA ALA A 389 1.97 5.19 13.37
C ALA A 389 0.73 6.07 13.07
N TYR A 390 -0.06 5.65 12.09
CA TYR A 390 -1.25 6.37 11.63
C TYR A 390 -2.45 5.43 11.57
N LEU A 391 -3.45 5.69 12.41
CA LEU A 391 -4.72 4.95 12.44
C LEU A 391 -5.83 5.88 11.93
N PHE A 392 -6.75 5.33 11.13
CA PHE A 392 -7.75 6.12 10.43
C PHE A 392 -9.11 5.42 10.25
N ARG A 393 -10.19 6.21 10.24
CA ARG A 393 -11.58 5.82 9.88
C ARG A 393 -12.14 4.63 10.66
N GLY A 394 -12.41 4.80 11.94
CA GLY A 394 -13.12 3.78 12.73
C GLY A 394 -12.27 2.56 13.11
N ALA A 395 -10.95 2.66 13.03
CA ALA A 395 -10.07 1.61 13.51
C ALA A 395 -10.17 1.47 15.04
N VAL A 396 -10.19 0.23 15.53
CA VAL A 396 -10.21 -0.09 16.97
C VAL A 396 -8.96 -0.88 17.32
N VAL A 397 -8.20 -0.41 18.31
CA VAL A 397 -7.04 -1.11 18.84
C VAL A 397 -7.20 -1.28 20.34
N SER A 398 -7.13 -2.52 20.83
CA SER A 398 -7.41 -2.87 22.22
C SER A 398 -6.43 -3.91 22.77
N ASP A 399 -6.68 -4.41 23.98
CA ASP A 399 -5.85 -5.38 24.71
C ASP A 399 -4.41 -4.85 24.94
N ASP A 400 -3.38 -5.67 24.68
CA ASP A 400 -1.95 -5.36 24.88
C ASP A 400 -1.23 -5.14 23.53
N VAL A 401 -1.93 -4.53 22.56
CA VAL A 401 -1.41 -4.27 21.21
C VAL A 401 -0.50 -3.05 21.19
N VAL A 402 0.69 -3.20 20.59
CA VAL A 402 1.61 -2.10 20.29
C VAL A 402 1.64 -1.85 18.78
N VAL A 403 1.39 -0.61 18.37
CA VAL A 403 1.48 -0.16 16.97
C VAL A 403 2.55 0.92 16.88
N GLY A 404 3.69 0.59 16.26
CA GLY A 404 4.85 1.47 16.09
C GLY A 404 5.35 1.54 14.65
N GLY A 405 6.56 2.07 14.47
CA GLY A 405 7.14 2.42 13.17
C GLY A 405 6.28 3.40 12.38
N CYS A 406 6.22 3.23 11.06
CA CYS A 406 5.31 3.97 10.17
C CYS A 406 4.10 3.10 9.81
N THR A 407 3.55 2.37 10.79
CA THR A 407 2.43 1.45 10.57
C THR A 407 1.16 2.20 10.23
N THR A 408 0.39 1.70 9.27
CA THR A 408 -0.92 2.25 8.89
C THR A 408 -2.01 1.23 9.12
N ILE A 409 -3.03 1.62 9.88
CA ILE A 409 -4.27 0.84 10.05
C ILE A 409 -5.41 1.66 9.44
N THR A 410 -6.13 1.04 8.52
CA THR A 410 -7.16 1.69 7.70
C THR A 410 -8.57 1.24 8.09
N THR A 411 -9.57 1.81 7.42
CA THR A 411 -10.99 1.90 7.79
C THR A 411 -11.63 0.61 8.36
N VAL A 412 -12.33 0.66 9.50
CA VAL A 412 -13.10 -0.48 10.08
C VAL A 412 -12.25 -1.74 10.35
N ALA A 413 -10.98 -1.56 10.74
CA ALA A 413 -10.16 -2.66 11.26
C ALA A 413 -10.24 -2.71 12.79
N GLU A 414 -10.33 -3.90 13.35
CA GLU A 414 -10.26 -4.16 14.78
C GLU A 414 -9.09 -5.09 15.09
N ILE A 415 -8.13 -4.57 15.84
CA ILE A 415 -6.92 -5.28 16.21
C ILE A 415 -6.88 -5.46 17.72
N ARG A 416 -6.90 -6.73 18.13
CA ARG A 416 -6.87 -7.15 19.54
C ARG A 416 -5.72 -8.13 19.77
N GLY A 417 -5.47 -8.51 21.02
CA GLY A 417 -4.46 -9.49 21.41
C GLY A 417 -3.18 -8.90 22.02
N LYS A 418 -2.09 -9.65 21.88
CA LYS A 418 -0.78 -9.33 22.47
C LYS A 418 0.27 -9.36 21.35
N CYS A 419 0.41 -8.25 20.64
CA CYS A 419 1.32 -8.13 19.51
C CYS A 419 2.05 -6.80 19.47
N GLU A 420 3.16 -6.76 18.75
CA GLU A 420 3.85 -5.53 18.39
C GLU A 420 3.96 -5.46 16.88
N LEU A 421 3.21 -4.54 16.26
CA LEU A 421 3.33 -4.19 14.86
C LEU A 421 4.34 -3.07 14.70
N SER A 422 5.40 -3.29 13.92
CA SER A 422 6.49 -2.31 13.75
C SER A 422 6.92 -2.19 12.27
N GLY A 423 7.96 -1.38 12.03
CA GLY A 423 8.45 -1.11 10.68
C GLY A 423 7.42 -0.35 9.85
N GLY A 424 7.16 -0.78 8.61
CA GLY A 424 6.06 -0.31 7.80
C GLY A 424 4.89 -1.28 7.81
N SER A 425 4.29 -1.63 8.94
CA SER A 425 3.14 -2.55 8.87
C SER A 425 1.91 -1.92 8.16
N ARG A 426 1.05 -2.72 7.55
CA ARG A 426 -0.26 -2.30 7.00
C ARG A 426 -1.35 -3.25 7.44
N VAL A 427 -2.45 -2.69 7.92
CA VAL A 427 -3.71 -3.39 8.18
C VAL A 427 -4.80 -2.73 7.34
N TYR A 428 -5.39 -3.51 6.45
CA TYR A 428 -6.43 -3.05 5.52
C TYR A 428 -7.83 -3.12 6.15
N PRO A 429 -8.85 -2.55 5.49
CA PRO A 429 -10.20 -2.51 6.03
C PRO A 429 -10.80 -3.89 6.32
N TYR A 430 -11.75 -3.93 7.27
CA TYR A 430 -12.52 -5.13 7.65
C TYR A 430 -11.70 -6.30 8.22
N VAL A 431 -10.47 -6.03 8.67
CA VAL A 431 -9.68 -6.99 9.45
C VAL A 431 -10.13 -6.93 10.90
N LEU A 432 -10.90 -7.92 11.34
CA LEU A 432 -11.30 -8.09 12.75
C LEU A 432 -10.55 -9.29 13.33
N GLN A 433 -9.38 -9.05 13.91
CA GLN A 433 -8.47 -10.15 14.23
C GLN A 433 -7.67 -9.96 15.53
N LYS A 434 -7.53 -11.06 16.26
CA LYS A 434 -6.55 -11.18 17.35
C LYS A 434 -5.18 -11.49 16.75
N ILE A 435 -4.25 -10.56 16.88
CA ILE A 435 -2.86 -10.71 16.41
C ILE A 435 -1.97 -11.01 17.60
N THR A 436 -1.00 -11.91 17.42
CA THR A 436 -0.06 -12.29 18.47
C THR A 436 1.38 -12.27 17.99
N GLY A 437 2.27 -11.70 18.81
CA GLY A 437 3.71 -11.72 18.60
C GLY A 437 4.29 -10.44 17.98
N PRO A 438 5.64 -10.32 17.96
CA PRO A 438 6.35 -9.19 17.37
C PRO A 438 6.46 -9.36 15.85
N ILE A 439 5.87 -8.43 15.10
CA ILE A 439 5.74 -8.52 13.65
C ILE A 439 6.19 -7.20 13.01
N GLU A 440 7.36 -7.25 12.40
CA GLU A 440 7.93 -6.15 11.62
C GLU A 440 7.46 -6.22 10.16
N ASP A 441 7.01 -5.10 9.59
CA ASP A 441 6.53 -4.99 8.20
C ASP A 441 5.34 -5.91 7.88
N ALA A 442 4.41 -6.11 8.81
CA ALA A 442 3.19 -6.90 8.59
C ALA A 442 2.37 -6.35 7.40
N ASN A 443 1.66 -7.22 6.70
CA ASN A 443 0.79 -6.86 5.59
C ASN A 443 -0.50 -7.67 5.64
N ILE A 444 -1.44 -7.19 6.44
CA ILE A 444 -2.65 -7.91 6.84
C ILE A 444 -3.83 -7.34 6.07
N ARG A 445 -4.30 -8.10 5.09
CA ARG A 445 -5.44 -7.74 4.23
C ARG A 445 -6.72 -8.44 4.63
N THR A 446 -6.58 -9.67 5.10
CA THR A 446 -7.68 -10.50 5.55
C THR A 446 -7.27 -11.26 6.81
N TYR A 447 -8.24 -11.93 7.45
CA TYR A 447 -7.98 -12.80 8.59
C TYR A 447 -6.98 -13.93 8.28
N ALA A 448 -6.80 -14.29 7.00
CA ALA A 448 -5.91 -15.37 6.59
C ALA A 448 -4.43 -14.96 6.54
N ASP A 449 -4.11 -13.67 6.71
CA ASP A 449 -2.75 -13.13 6.63
C ASP A 449 -1.98 -13.16 7.96
N HIS A 450 -2.66 -13.48 9.06
CA HIS A 450 -2.04 -13.84 10.33
C HIS A 450 -2.68 -15.14 10.81
N ARG A 451 -1.91 -16.23 10.85
CA ARG A 451 -2.38 -17.54 11.27
C ARG A 451 -1.65 -17.96 12.53
N ARG A 452 -2.39 -18.59 13.44
CA ARG A 452 -1.88 -19.17 14.68
C ARG A 452 -2.04 -20.69 14.59
N PHE A 453 -0.98 -21.39 14.94
CA PHE A 453 -0.90 -22.84 15.00
C PHE A 453 -0.46 -23.21 16.41
N ASP A 454 -1.26 -24.05 17.07
CA ASP A 454 -1.00 -24.47 18.44
C ASP A 454 -0.42 -25.90 18.41
N SER A 455 0.73 -26.09 19.06
CA SER A 455 1.28 -27.40 19.43
C SER A 455 1.18 -27.55 20.96
N LYS A 456 1.45 -28.75 21.48
CA LYS A 456 1.33 -29.07 22.91
C LYS A 456 2.15 -28.13 23.80
N ASP A 457 3.35 -27.76 23.35
CA ASP A 457 4.32 -27.00 24.15
C ASP A 457 4.70 -25.64 23.53
N MET A 458 4.21 -25.33 22.32
CA MET A 458 4.62 -24.15 21.55
C MET A 458 3.44 -23.55 20.79
N ILE A 459 3.45 -22.23 20.61
CA ILE A 459 2.52 -21.53 19.71
C ILE A 459 3.33 -21.00 18.54
N VAL A 460 2.96 -21.34 17.32
CA VAL A 460 3.61 -20.81 16.11
C VAL A 460 2.66 -19.84 15.43
N THR A 461 3.12 -18.64 15.13
CA THR A 461 2.39 -17.69 14.29
C THR A 461 3.08 -17.55 12.95
N VAL A 462 2.27 -17.52 11.90
CA VAL A 462 2.72 -17.25 10.54
C VAL A 462 2.02 -15.98 10.11
N THR A 463 2.78 -14.93 9.79
CA THR A 463 2.22 -13.65 9.37
C THR A 463 2.76 -13.25 8.01
N ARG A 464 1.88 -12.79 7.12
CA ARG A 464 2.26 -12.21 5.85
C ARG A 464 2.93 -10.87 6.09
N LEU A 465 4.11 -10.70 5.51
CA LEU A 465 4.85 -9.45 5.53
C LEU A 465 4.73 -8.73 4.17
N ARG A 466 5.16 -7.46 4.15
CA ARG A 466 5.43 -6.74 2.91
C ARG A 466 6.46 -7.50 2.06
N LYS A 467 6.43 -7.24 0.74
CA LYS A 467 7.31 -7.88 -0.27
C LYS A 467 7.11 -9.39 -0.41
N ASN A 468 5.92 -9.88 -0.05
CA ASN A 468 5.53 -11.29 -0.15
C ASN A 468 6.49 -12.20 0.60
N ARG A 469 6.92 -11.75 1.78
CA ARG A 469 7.66 -12.58 2.73
C ARG A 469 6.67 -13.09 3.77
N ALA A 470 7.05 -14.14 4.47
CA ALA A 470 6.38 -14.53 5.70
C ALA A 470 7.27 -14.22 6.91
N HIS A 471 6.63 -14.04 8.04
CA HIS A 471 7.22 -14.09 9.36
C HIS A 471 6.71 -15.35 10.03
N ILE A 472 7.62 -16.21 10.47
CA ILE A 472 7.29 -17.36 11.31
C ILE A 472 7.85 -17.05 12.70
N GLY A 473 6.96 -16.85 13.66
CA GLY A 473 7.28 -16.61 15.07
C GLY A 473 6.93 -17.84 15.89
N ILE A 474 7.84 -18.27 16.77
CA ILE A 474 7.57 -19.33 17.74
C ILE A 474 7.52 -18.68 19.11
N PHE A 475 6.42 -18.86 19.81
CA PHE A 475 6.26 -18.49 21.21
C PHE A 475 6.37 -19.73 22.08
N ASN A 476 7.29 -19.67 23.04
CA ASN A 476 7.44 -20.67 24.08
C ASN A 476 6.70 -20.19 25.34
N PRO A 477 5.58 -20.83 25.73
CA PRO A 477 4.84 -20.45 26.93
C PRO A 477 5.61 -20.65 28.23
N ALA A 478 6.58 -21.57 28.29
CA ALA A 478 7.36 -21.84 29.51
C ALA A 478 8.36 -20.73 29.84
N THR A 479 8.87 -20.03 28.82
CA THR A 479 9.83 -18.92 28.96
C THR A 479 9.22 -17.56 28.66
N GLU A 480 7.95 -17.52 28.26
CA GLU A 480 7.23 -16.34 27.75
C GLU A 480 8.00 -15.55 26.67
N SER A 481 8.77 -16.25 25.83
CA SER A 481 9.68 -15.64 24.85
C SER A 481 9.31 -15.98 23.41
N TRP A 482 9.51 -15.02 22.52
CA TRP A 482 9.39 -15.20 21.07
C TRP A 482 10.75 -15.48 20.43
N SER A 483 10.78 -16.38 19.46
CA SER A 483 11.88 -16.56 18.52
C SER A 483 11.39 -16.44 17.08
N LYS A 484 12.26 -15.98 16.19
CA LYS A 484 11.97 -15.81 14.76
C LYS A 484 12.64 -16.92 13.97
N VAL A 485 11.89 -17.55 13.09
CA VAL A 485 12.41 -18.55 12.17
C VAL A 485 12.76 -17.89 10.84
N ASN A 486 13.89 -18.30 10.24
CA ASN A 486 14.22 -17.92 8.88
C ASN A 486 13.29 -18.70 7.92
N THR A 487 12.34 -18.00 7.30
CA THR A 487 11.36 -18.62 6.39
C THR A 487 12.00 -19.34 5.21
N ALA A 488 13.11 -18.81 4.64
CA ALA A 488 13.78 -19.48 3.53
C ALA A 488 14.42 -20.80 3.99
N GLN A 489 15.00 -20.81 5.19
CA GLN A 489 15.50 -22.04 5.81
C GLN A 489 14.37 -23.03 6.08
N PHE A 490 13.23 -22.55 6.61
CA PHE A 490 12.05 -23.39 6.86
C PHE A 490 11.52 -24.04 5.60
N ILE A 491 11.47 -23.32 4.48
CA ILE A 491 11.00 -23.88 3.20
C ILE A 491 11.94 -24.96 2.66
N LEU A 492 13.25 -24.77 2.81
CA LEU A 492 14.27 -25.71 2.32
C LEU A 492 14.41 -26.95 3.21
N ASP A 493 14.38 -26.75 4.53
CA ASP A 493 14.51 -27.80 5.54
C ASP A 493 13.79 -27.39 6.84
N PRO A 494 12.50 -27.74 6.98
CA PRO A 494 11.72 -27.45 8.19
C PRO A 494 12.33 -28.06 9.47
N THR A 495 13.01 -29.21 9.35
CA THR A 495 13.47 -29.99 10.50
C THR A 495 14.60 -29.31 11.29
N SER A 496 15.34 -28.39 10.65
CA SER A 496 16.42 -27.62 11.29
C SER A 496 15.97 -26.32 11.97
N THR A 497 14.66 -26.03 12.03
CA THR A 497 14.15 -24.70 12.42
C THR A 497 13.54 -24.62 13.82
N GLY A 498 13.43 -25.74 14.54
CA GLY A 498 12.80 -25.79 15.86
C GLY A 498 11.27 -25.66 15.84
N VAL A 499 10.65 -25.57 14.66
CA VAL A 499 9.19 -25.70 14.51
C VAL A 499 8.79 -27.15 14.77
N PRO A 500 7.75 -27.43 15.58
CA PRO A 500 7.26 -28.79 15.81
C PRO A 500 6.88 -29.51 14.52
N SER A 501 7.31 -30.77 14.37
CA SER A 501 7.17 -31.56 13.14
C SER A 501 5.73 -31.73 12.67
N GLU A 502 4.79 -31.82 13.61
CA GLU A 502 3.36 -31.95 13.34
C GLU A 502 2.77 -30.70 12.66
N LEU A 503 3.40 -29.53 12.79
CA LEU A 503 2.95 -28.29 12.17
C LEU A 503 3.59 -28.02 10.79
N HIS A 504 4.57 -28.83 10.37
CA HIS A 504 5.36 -28.53 9.17
C HIS A 504 4.49 -28.45 7.91
N GLN A 505 3.61 -29.44 7.70
CA GLN A 505 2.75 -29.47 6.51
C GLN A 505 1.75 -28.31 6.51
N GLU A 506 1.04 -28.08 7.61
CA GLU A 506 0.04 -26.99 7.71
C GLU A 506 0.66 -25.61 7.49
N ILE A 507 1.88 -25.38 8.00
CA ILE A 507 2.60 -24.13 7.79
C ILE A 507 3.05 -24.00 6.33
N LEU A 508 3.57 -25.07 5.72
CA LEU A 508 3.94 -25.06 4.30
C LEU A 508 2.72 -24.81 3.40
N GLU A 509 1.57 -25.39 3.72
CA GLU A 509 0.30 -25.14 3.04
C GLU A 509 -0.14 -23.68 3.22
N ALA A 510 -0.03 -23.10 4.42
CA ALA A 510 -0.33 -21.70 4.64
C ALA A 510 0.60 -20.75 3.87
N LEU A 511 1.88 -21.10 3.72
CA LEU A 511 2.83 -20.35 2.90
C LEU A 511 2.51 -20.48 1.42
N ARG A 512 2.15 -21.68 0.94
CA ARG A 512 1.71 -21.93 -0.44
C ARG A 512 0.42 -21.20 -0.76
N ASP A 513 -0.56 -21.22 0.14
CA ASP A 513 -1.80 -20.43 0.03
C ASP A 513 -1.47 -18.96 -0.22
N TRP A 514 -0.42 -18.43 0.38
CA TRP A 514 -0.07 -17.03 0.17
C TRP A 514 0.66 -16.76 -1.14
N GLU A 515 1.32 -17.76 -1.70
CA GLU A 515 1.89 -17.74 -3.05
C GLU A 515 0.79 -17.89 -4.12
N CYS A 516 -0.28 -18.67 -3.85
CA CYS A 516 -1.44 -18.84 -4.73
C CYS A 516 -2.49 -17.72 -4.57
N GLN A 517 -2.88 -17.33 -3.35
CA GLN A 517 -3.82 -16.22 -3.03
C GLN A 517 -3.24 -14.81 -3.31
N HIS A 518 -2.01 -14.74 -3.85
CA HIS A 518 -1.57 -13.55 -4.57
C HIS A 518 -2.53 -13.14 -5.70
N GLU A 519 -3.35 -14.09 -6.15
CA GLU A 519 -4.17 -13.98 -7.35
C GLU A 519 -5.57 -13.43 -7.09
N SER A 520 -6.06 -13.37 -5.84
CA SER A 520 -7.46 -12.97 -5.54
C SER A 520 -7.61 -11.74 -4.62
N SER A 521 -6.58 -11.35 -3.86
CA SER A 521 -6.72 -10.27 -2.86
C SER A 521 -6.66 -8.84 -3.42
N ILE A 522 -6.43 -8.68 -4.73
CA ILE A 522 -6.68 -7.40 -5.44
C ILE A 522 -8.10 -7.36 -6.05
N LEU A 523 -8.81 -8.50 -6.09
CA LEU A 523 -10.16 -8.63 -6.65
C LEU A 523 -11.30 -8.39 -5.63
N LEU A 524 -11.00 -8.13 -4.35
CA LEU A 524 -12.04 -7.93 -3.32
C LEU A 524 -12.72 -6.54 -3.31
N ASN A 525 -12.51 -5.72 -4.34
CA ASN A 525 -13.39 -4.59 -4.68
C ASN A 525 -14.17 -4.85 -5.97
N GLN A 526 -14.59 -6.10 -6.23
CA GLN A 526 -15.76 -6.28 -7.07
C GLN A 526 -16.97 -5.75 -6.30
N THR A 527 -17.51 -4.65 -6.81
CA THR A 527 -18.78 -4.07 -6.39
C THR A 527 -19.88 -5.13 -6.45
N GLU A 528 -20.34 -5.62 -5.31
CA GLU A 528 -21.71 -6.13 -5.20
C GLU A 528 -22.64 -5.00 -4.74
N PRO A 529 -23.85 -4.89 -5.32
CA PRO A 529 -24.74 -3.77 -5.11
C PRO A 529 -25.32 -3.78 -3.70
N PHE A 530 -25.36 -2.59 -3.09
CA PHE A 530 -26.17 -2.28 -1.92
C PHE A 530 -27.50 -3.06 -1.90
N ARG A 531 -27.66 -3.97 -0.93
CA ARG A 531 -28.99 -4.38 -0.45
C ARG A 531 -29.17 -3.93 0.99
N ASN A 532 -29.96 -2.86 1.09
CA ASN A 532 -30.76 -2.35 2.20
C ASN A 532 -30.73 -3.10 3.55
N GLY A 533 -30.41 -2.32 4.60
CA GLY A 533 -31.27 -2.19 5.77
C GLY A 533 -31.31 -3.35 6.75
N VAL A 534 -30.46 -3.30 7.78
CA VAL A 534 -30.78 -3.90 9.08
C VAL A 534 -30.40 -2.93 10.19
N SER A 535 -31.43 -2.41 10.86
CA SER A 535 -31.35 -1.67 12.11
C SER A 535 -30.95 -2.61 13.26
N PHE A 536 -29.87 -2.31 13.97
CA PHE A 536 -29.61 -2.94 15.26
C PHE A 536 -30.33 -2.17 16.37
N LYS A 537 -31.44 -2.73 16.87
CA LYS A 537 -32.07 -2.31 18.12
C LYS A 537 -31.24 -2.83 19.30
N LEU A 538 -30.53 -1.95 19.99
CA LEU A 538 -29.98 -2.23 21.33
C LEU A 538 -31.14 -2.39 22.32
N HIS A 539 -31.32 -3.60 22.85
CA HIS A 539 -32.16 -3.83 24.02
C HIS A 539 -31.41 -3.33 25.26
N LYS A 540 -32.00 -2.35 25.95
CA LYS A 540 -31.66 -2.03 27.34
C LYS A 540 -32.11 -3.18 28.23
N LYS A 541 -31.28 -3.53 29.22
CA LYS A 541 -31.79 -3.85 30.55
C LYS A 541 -31.75 -2.58 31.37
#